data_AF-A0A351IPG5-F1
#
_entry.id   AF-A0A351IPG5-F1
#
_cell.length_a   1.000
_cell.length_b   1.000
_cell.length_c   1.000
_cell.angle_alpha   90.00
_cell.angle_beta   90.00
_cell.angle_gamma   90.00
#
_symmetry.space_group_name_H-M   'P 1'
#
loop_
_entity.id
_entity.type
_entity.pdbx_description
1 polymer ?
#
loop_
_entity_poly.entity_id
_entity_poly.type
_entity_poly.pdbx_seq_one_letter_code
_entity_poly.pdbx_strand_id
1 'polypeptide(L)'
;MNWKELNRRGLFPGPAETEEEFFKRVERVGPSAQSFPHIETLFGCAPDWVPLSYSNRGLAPWQGAAVWIEEGSARIQLKKGFQKGRYLRIYSESEVLSHELVHLVRMAFDEPRYEEIFAYLASKSAFRRAFGPLFCRPGEAALFFA
;
A
#
# COMPACT_ATOMS: atom_id res chain seq x y z
N MET A 1 -15.17 -12.59 17.99
CA MET A 1 -14.31 -11.78 17.10
C MET A 1 -12.87 -11.87 17.59
N ASN A 2 -11.89 -12.14 16.73
CA ASN A 2 -10.49 -12.24 17.14
C ASN A 2 -9.72 -10.99 16.67
N TRP A 3 -9.59 -9.99 17.54
CA TRP A 3 -8.88 -8.73 17.24
C TRP A 3 -7.41 -8.94 16.85
N LYS A 4 -6.75 -9.95 17.41
CA LYS A 4 -5.36 -10.26 17.04
C LYS A 4 -5.25 -10.70 15.58
N GLU A 5 -6.24 -11.46 15.11
CA GLU A 5 -6.30 -11.91 13.72
C GLU A 5 -6.55 -10.74 12.76
N LEU A 6 -7.50 -9.85 13.08
CA LEU A 6 -7.78 -8.66 12.26
C LEU A 6 -6.55 -7.75 12.15
N ASN A 7 -5.85 -7.52 13.27
CA ASN A 7 -4.62 -6.73 13.29
C ASN A 7 -3.52 -7.37 12.45
N ARG A 8 -3.35 -8.69 12.54
CA ARG A 8 -2.37 -9.41 11.71
C ARG A 8 -2.66 -9.27 10.22
N ARG A 9 -3.94 -9.26 9.84
CA ARG A 9 -4.42 -9.05 8.47
C ARG A 9 -4.40 -7.58 8.04
N GLY A 10 -3.89 -6.66 8.87
CA GLY A 10 -3.79 -5.23 8.56
C GLY A 10 -5.15 -4.53 8.50
N LEU A 11 -6.17 -5.07 9.16
CA LEU A 11 -7.50 -4.48 9.26
C LEU A 11 -7.59 -3.67 10.56
N PHE A 12 -7.27 -2.38 10.45
CA PHE A 12 -7.32 -1.44 11.57
C PHE A 12 -8.54 -0.54 11.47
N PRO A 13 -9.24 -0.26 12.60
CA PRO A 13 -10.31 0.72 12.61
C PRO A 13 -9.74 2.13 12.40
N GLY A 14 -10.43 2.94 11.60
CA GLY A 14 -10.11 4.35 11.42
C GLY A 14 -10.44 5.18 12.66
N PRO A 15 -9.80 6.35 12.86
CA PRO A 15 -10.06 7.21 14.02
C PRO A 15 -11.48 7.78 14.06
N ALA A 16 -12.15 7.90 12.90
CA ALA A 16 -13.52 8.40 12.76
C ALA A 16 -14.53 7.30 12.36
N GLU A 17 -14.08 6.05 12.21
CA GLU A 17 -14.91 4.93 11.77
C GLU A 17 -15.67 4.34 12.96
N THR A 18 -17.00 4.14 12.83
CA THR A 18 -17.76 3.44 13.89
C THR A 18 -17.47 1.94 13.89
N GLU A 19 -17.81 1.26 14.98
CA GLU A 19 -17.66 -0.19 15.07
C GLU A 19 -18.49 -0.92 13.99
N GLU A 20 -19.71 -0.44 13.69
CA GLU A 20 -20.54 -0.99 12.62
C GLU A 20 -19.95 -0.78 11.22
N GLU A 21 -19.36 0.39 10.97
CA GLU A 21 -18.69 0.70 9.70
C GLU A 21 -17.45 -0.17 9.50
N PHE A 22 -16.65 -0.32 10.55
CA PHE A 22 -15.48 -1.19 10.56
C PHE A 22 -15.87 -2.63 10.25
N PHE A 23 -16.90 -3.17 10.91
CA PHE A 23 -17.31 -4.55 10.65
C PHE A 23 -17.91 -4.75 9.26
N LYS A 24 -18.67 -3.79 8.73
CA LYS A 24 -19.12 -3.83 7.33
C LYS A 24 -17.94 -3.90 6.37
N ARG A 25 -16.83 -3.21 6.67
CA ARG A 25 -15.60 -3.28 5.87
C ARG A 25 -14.90 -4.63 6.01
N VAL A 26 -14.79 -5.18 7.22
CA VAL A 26 -14.23 -6.51 7.47
C VAL A 26 -15.03 -7.60 6.74
N GLU A 27 -16.35 -7.50 6.68
CA GLU A 27 -17.22 -8.46 5.98
C GLU A 27 -17.08 -8.41 4.45
N ARG A 28 -16.73 -7.25 3.89
CA ARG A 28 -16.50 -7.09 2.44
C ARG A 28 -15.17 -7.69 1.98
N VAL A 29 -14.19 -7.83 2.88
CA VAL A 29 -12.85 -8.31 2.54
C VAL A 29 -12.73 -9.82 2.75
N GLY A 30 -12.72 -10.57 1.66
CA GLY A 30 -12.42 -12.00 1.66
C GLY A 30 -10.92 -12.29 1.65
N PRO A 31 -10.47 -13.48 2.07
CA PRO A 31 -9.08 -13.89 1.85
C PRO A 31 -8.74 -13.89 0.36
N SER A 32 -7.63 -13.26 0.03
CA SER A 32 -6.96 -13.26 -1.27
C SER A 32 -5.92 -14.38 -1.28
N ALA A 33 -5.61 -14.91 -2.47
CA ALA A 33 -4.59 -15.93 -2.63
C ALA A 33 -3.15 -15.40 -2.40
N GLN A 34 -2.98 -14.08 -2.24
CA GLN A 34 -1.68 -13.45 -2.09
C GLN A 34 -1.42 -13.04 -0.64
N SER A 35 -0.23 -13.41 -0.16
CA SER A 35 0.31 -13.00 1.12
C SER A 35 1.62 -12.26 0.91
N PHE A 36 1.89 -11.25 1.74
CA PHE A 36 3.06 -10.40 1.65
C PHE A 36 3.97 -10.56 2.89
N PRO A 37 4.65 -11.70 3.07
CA PRO A 37 5.40 -12.00 4.30
C PRO A 37 6.57 -11.05 4.57
N HIS A 38 7.16 -10.44 3.53
CA HIS A 38 8.23 -9.44 3.73
C HIS A 38 7.76 -8.22 4.53
N ILE A 39 6.46 -7.93 4.47
CA ILE A 39 5.83 -6.72 5.02
C ILE A 39 5.49 -6.90 6.50
N GLU A 40 5.28 -8.15 6.94
CA GLU A 40 5.08 -8.49 8.36
C GLU A 40 6.26 -7.97 9.20
N THR A 41 7.49 -8.02 8.66
CA THR A 41 8.69 -7.52 9.36
C THR A 41 8.74 -5.99 9.47
N LEU A 42 8.08 -5.26 8.57
CA LEU A 42 8.12 -3.80 8.52
C LEU A 42 6.99 -3.18 9.35
N PHE A 43 5.79 -3.73 9.27
CA PHE A 43 4.59 -3.14 9.87
C PHE A 43 3.91 -4.02 10.92
N GLY A 44 4.42 -5.23 11.17
CA GLY A 44 3.81 -6.17 12.12
C GLY A 44 2.48 -6.76 11.64
N CYS A 45 2.11 -6.55 10.37
CA CYS A 45 0.93 -7.10 9.73
C CYS A 45 1.24 -7.58 8.31
N ALA A 46 0.49 -8.58 7.84
CA ALA A 46 0.56 -9.12 6.50
C ALA A 46 -0.85 -9.16 5.91
N PRO A 47 -1.28 -8.09 5.20
CA PRO A 47 -2.57 -8.09 4.52
C PRO A 47 -2.68 -9.26 3.56
N ASP A 48 -3.77 -10.00 3.67
CA ASP A 48 -4.00 -11.25 2.93
C ASP A 48 -5.30 -11.20 2.12
N TRP A 49 -5.96 -10.05 2.03
CA TRP A 49 -7.31 -9.89 1.49
C TRP A 49 -7.35 -9.02 0.24
N VAL A 50 -6.22 -8.42 -0.13
CA VAL A 50 -6.12 -7.51 -1.26
C VAL A 50 -5.62 -8.26 -2.51
N PRO A 51 -6.28 -8.12 -3.68
CA PRO A 51 -5.78 -8.66 -4.93
C PRO A 51 -4.67 -7.76 -5.52
N LEU A 52 -3.60 -8.37 -6.01
CA LEU A 52 -2.53 -7.76 -6.78
C LEU A 52 -2.71 -8.05 -8.28
N SER A 53 -2.70 -7.01 -9.10
CA SER A 53 -2.77 -7.12 -10.56
C SER A 53 -1.61 -6.39 -11.24
N TYR A 54 -1.19 -6.90 -12.40
CA TYR A 54 -0.13 -6.29 -13.22
C TYR A 54 -0.72 -5.59 -14.45
N SER A 55 -0.75 -4.26 -14.45
CA SER A 55 -1.29 -3.48 -15.55
C SER A 55 -0.65 -2.10 -15.62
N ASN A 56 -0.40 -1.60 -16.84
CA ASN A 56 0.07 -0.22 -17.06
C ASN A 56 -1.10 0.75 -17.31
N ARG A 57 -2.34 0.27 -17.41
CA ARG A 57 -3.50 1.10 -17.74
C ARG A 57 -3.79 2.06 -16.59
N GLY A 58 -3.92 3.35 -16.86
CA GLY A 58 -4.23 4.37 -15.85
C GLY A 58 -3.05 4.77 -14.95
N LEU A 59 -1.86 4.19 -15.13
CA LEU A 59 -0.63 4.59 -14.43
C LEU A 59 0.25 5.44 -15.34
N ALA A 60 0.64 6.62 -14.86
CA ALA A 60 1.62 7.44 -15.56
C ALA A 60 2.96 6.70 -15.70
N PRO A 61 3.82 7.05 -16.69
CA PRO A 61 5.14 6.42 -16.89
C PRO A 61 5.98 6.30 -15.62
N TRP A 62 5.80 7.21 -14.69
CA TRP A 62 6.54 7.31 -13.47
C TRP A 62 5.90 6.76 -12.20
N GLN A 63 4.64 6.32 -12.28
CA GLN A 63 3.99 5.62 -11.18
C GLN A 63 4.34 4.14 -11.30
N GLY A 64 5.09 3.60 -10.34
CA GLY A 64 5.41 2.16 -10.29
C GLY A 64 4.18 1.31 -9.98
N ALA A 65 3.29 1.84 -9.13
CA ALA A 65 2.08 1.18 -8.68
C ALA A 65 1.00 2.19 -8.27
N ALA A 66 -0.15 1.67 -7.89
CA ALA A 66 -1.19 2.39 -7.17
C ALA A 66 -2.07 1.42 -6.38
N VAL A 67 -2.50 1.81 -5.19
CA VAL A 67 -3.68 1.26 -4.54
C VAL A 67 -4.92 2.00 -5.02
N TRP A 68 -5.93 1.24 -5.42
CA TRP A 68 -7.26 1.76 -5.68
C TRP A 68 -8.16 1.34 -4.54
N ILE A 69 -8.64 2.33 -3.80
CA ILE A 69 -9.59 2.15 -2.70
C ILE A 69 -10.96 2.50 -3.27
N GLU A 70 -11.83 1.49 -3.32
CA GLU A 70 -13.23 1.61 -3.74
C GLU A 70 -14.09 1.30 -2.50
N GLU A 71 -15.35 1.74 -2.41
CA GLU A 71 -16.14 1.69 -1.16
C GLU A 71 -16.10 0.34 -0.41
N GLY A 72 -15.23 0.23 0.59
CA GLY A 72 -15.04 -0.98 1.39
C GLY A 72 -14.24 -2.11 0.74
N SER A 73 -13.54 -1.87 -0.37
CA SER A 73 -12.62 -2.82 -1.01
C SER A 73 -11.37 -2.11 -1.51
N ALA A 74 -10.30 -2.85 -1.73
CA ALA A 74 -9.09 -2.27 -2.32
C ALA A 74 -8.47 -3.24 -3.30
N ARG A 75 -7.71 -2.70 -4.25
CA ARG A 75 -6.89 -3.48 -5.18
C ARG A 75 -5.54 -2.81 -5.38
N ILE A 76 -4.49 -3.62 -5.43
CA ILE A 76 -3.15 -3.14 -5.75
C ILE A 76 -2.90 -3.37 -7.23
N GLN A 77 -2.42 -2.34 -7.90
CA GLN A 77 -1.99 -2.40 -9.28
C GLN A 77 -0.50 -2.09 -9.37
N LEU A 78 0.30 -3.06 -9.83
CA LEU A 78 1.70 -2.86 -10.18
C LEU A 78 1.86 -2.72 -11.70
N LYS A 79 2.89 -2.02 -12.15
CA LYS A 79 3.26 -2.04 -13.57
C LYS A 79 3.74 -3.41 -14.03
N LYS A 80 3.42 -3.75 -15.28
CA LYS A 80 3.87 -4.99 -15.95
C LYS A 80 5.40 -5.12 -15.98
N GLY A 81 6.12 -4.01 -15.94
CA GLY A 81 7.59 -4.02 -15.90
C GLY A 81 8.17 -4.70 -14.66
N PHE A 82 7.45 -4.74 -13.54
CA PHE A 82 7.89 -5.44 -12.33
C PHE A 82 7.92 -6.97 -12.48
N GLN A 83 7.16 -7.53 -13.43
CA GLN A 83 7.23 -8.98 -13.73
C GLN A 83 8.63 -9.43 -14.20
N LYS A 84 9.49 -8.48 -14.61
CA LYS A 84 10.90 -8.71 -14.97
C LYS A 84 11.87 -8.49 -13.79
N GLY A 85 11.36 -8.34 -12.58
CA GLY A 85 12.09 -8.17 -11.31
C GLY A 85 12.36 -6.71 -10.92
N ARG A 86 12.76 -5.85 -11.85
CA ARG A 86 13.01 -4.43 -11.58
C ARG A 86 12.37 -3.53 -12.63
N TYR A 87 11.73 -2.45 -12.17
CA TYR A 87 11.23 -1.42 -13.05
C TYR A 87 12.28 -0.32 -13.23
N LEU A 88 12.51 0.10 -14.48
CA LEU A 88 13.53 1.09 -14.86
C LEU A 88 14.95 0.82 -14.30
N ARG A 89 15.25 -0.43 -13.90
CA ARG A 89 16.50 -0.88 -13.24
C ARG A 89 16.78 -0.25 -11.87
N ILE A 90 15.96 0.70 -11.42
CA ILE A 90 16.15 1.45 -10.17
C ILE A 90 15.24 0.90 -9.06
N TYR A 91 14.04 0.43 -9.41
CA TYR A 91 12.99 0.07 -8.46
C TYR A 91 12.83 -1.44 -8.35
N SER A 92 12.74 -1.94 -7.11
CA SER A 92 12.36 -3.33 -6.84
C SER A 92 10.87 -3.42 -6.54
N GLU A 93 10.23 -4.47 -7.04
CA GLU A 93 8.81 -4.76 -6.78
C GLU A 93 8.46 -4.69 -5.29
N SER A 94 9.29 -5.31 -4.45
CA SER A 94 9.06 -5.36 -3.00
C SER A 94 9.08 -3.99 -2.33
N GLU A 95 9.86 -3.04 -2.85
CA GLU A 95 9.92 -1.68 -2.29
C GLU A 95 8.67 -0.89 -2.64
N VAL A 96 8.27 -0.91 -3.91
CA VAL A 96 7.05 -0.23 -4.37
C VAL A 96 5.81 -0.85 -3.72
N LEU A 97 5.78 -2.17 -3.62
CA LEU A 97 4.68 -2.87 -2.97
C LEU A 97 4.61 -2.54 -1.47
N SER A 98 5.74 -2.39 -0.78
CA SER A 98 5.75 -1.97 0.63
C SER A 98 5.16 -0.57 0.81
N HIS A 99 5.49 0.34 -0.12
CA HIS A 99 4.95 1.69 -0.14
C HIS A 99 3.42 1.68 -0.29
N GLU A 100 2.90 0.99 -1.31
CA GLU A 100 1.46 0.88 -1.54
C GLU A 100 0.72 0.19 -0.39
N LEU A 101 1.33 -0.80 0.25
CA LEU A 101 0.70 -1.50 1.38
C LEU A 101 0.52 -0.62 2.61
N VAL A 102 1.35 0.41 2.81
CA VAL A 102 1.11 1.41 3.85
C VAL A 102 -0.21 2.14 3.60
N HIS A 103 -0.39 2.62 2.37
CA HIS A 103 -1.62 3.31 1.96
C HIS A 103 -2.85 2.41 2.11
N LEU A 104 -2.72 1.13 1.77
CA LEU A 104 -3.78 0.14 1.97
C LEU A 104 -4.15 -0.03 3.45
N VAL A 105 -3.16 -0.33 4.29
CA VAL A 105 -3.39 -0.65 5.71
C VAL A 105 -3.87 0.58 6.49
N ARG A 106 -3.46 1.76 6.03
CA ARG A 106 -3.85 3.05 6.61
C ARG A 106 -5.01 3.71 5.88
N MET A 107 -5.71 3.03 4.97
CA MET A 107 -6.78 3.63 4.16
C MET A 107 -7.98 4.17 4.96
N ALA A 108 -8.10 3.80 6.24
CA ALA A 108 -9.13 4.32 7.14
C ALA A 108 -8.70 5.59 7.89
N PHE A 109 -7.45 6.05 7.71
CA PHE A 109 -6.93 7.31 8.24
C PHE A 109 -7.06 8.40 7.16
N ASP A 110 -7.46 9.61 7.56
CA ASP A 110 -7.66 10.74 6.64
C ASP A 110 -6.40 11.64 6.58
N GLU A 111 -5.23 11.05 6.31
CA GLU A 111 -3.94 11.75 6.48
C GLU A 111 -2.90 11.43 5.39
N PRO A 112 -3.01 12.03 4.19
CA PRO A 112 -2.12 11.73 3.07
C PRO A 112 -0.64 12.07 3.34
N ARG A 113 -0.35 13.07 4.18
CA ARG A 113 1.05 13.46 4.49
C ARG A 113 1.77 12.46 5.39
N TYR A 114 1.09 11.92 6.40
CA TYR A 114 1.72 10.99 7.33
C TYR A 114 1.89 9.62 6.68
N GLU A 115 0.93 9.22 5.84
CA GLU A 115 1.00 7.98 5.06
C GLU A 115 2.23 7.92 4.17
N GLU A 116 2.55 9.01 3.46
CA GLU A 116 3.76 9.09 2.64
C GLU A 116 5.04 8.97 3.47
N ILE A 117 5.10 9.54 4.68
CA ILE A 117 6.25 9.36 5.59
C ILE A 117 6.45 7.87 5.89
N PHE A 118 5.40 7.16 6.31
CA PHE A 118 5.48 5.73 6.62
C PHE A 118 5.82 4.89 5.38
N ALA A 119 5.24 5.23 4.23
CA ALA A 119 5.46 4.53 2.97
C ALA A 119 6.92 4.64 2.51
N TYR A 120 7.53 5.84 2.60
CA TYR A 120 8.94 6.01 2.28
C TYR A 120 9.88 5.44 3.35
N LEU A 121 9.49 5.38 4.63
CA LEU A 121 10.33 4.73 5.67
C LEU A 121 10.57 3.24 5.38
N ALA A 122 9.64 2.56 4.70
CA ALA A 122 9.83 1.18 4.23
C ALA A 122 10.82 1.05 3.05
N SER A 123 11.25 2.15 2.47
CA SER A 123 12.25 2.14 1.39
C SER A 123 13.60 1.65 1.87
N LYS A 124 14.27 0.83 1.03
CA LYS A 124 15.66 0.42 1.25
C LYS A 124 16.65 1.56 0.97
N SER A 125 16.26 2.58 0.20
CA SER A 125 17.12 3.71 -0.16
C SER A 125 17.09 4.81 0.90
N ALA A 126 18.26 5.15 1.45
CA ALA A 126 18.40 6.25 2.40
C ALA A 126 17.97 7.60 1.81
N PHE A 127 18.22 7.82 0.52
CA PHE A 127 17.80 9.03 -0.19
C PHE A 127 16.27 9.12 -0.27
N ARG A 128 15.58 8.02 -0.59
CA ARG A 128 14.11 8.00 -0.64
C ARG A 128 13.49 8.14 0.75
N ARG A 129 14.08 7.52 1.78
CA ARG A 129 13.66 7.74 3.17
C ARG A 129 13.77 9.21 3.60
N ALA A 130 14.82 9.91 3.18
CA ALA A 130 15.08 11.29 3.59
C ALA A 130 14.24 12.33 2.81
N PHE A 131 14.09 12.15 1.50
CA PHE A 131 13.52 13.17 0.62
C PHE A 131 12.18 12.78 -0.01
N GLY A 132 11.84 11.49 -0.05
CA GLY A 132 10.56 11.01 -0.58
C GLY A 132 9.34 11.63 0.10
N PRO A 133 9.29 11.74 1.45
CA PRO A 133 8.14 12.34 2.13
C PRO A 133 7.87 13.81 1.82
N LEU A 134 8.76 14.50 1.10
CA LEU A 134 8.53 15.88 0.63
C LEU A 134 7.46 15.95 -0.46
N PHE A 135 7.15 14.83 -1.12
CA PHE A 135 6.17 14.73 -2.20
C PHE A 135 4.90 14.08 -1.67
N CYS A 136 3.86 14.88 -1.45
CA CYS A 136 2.61 14.42 -0.83
C CYS A 136 1.47 14.24 -1.84
N ARG A 137 1.70 14.61 -3.11
CA ARG A 137 0.71 14.47 -4.18
C ARG A 137 1.23 13.58 -5.30
N PRO A 138 0.36 12.79 -5.97
CA PRO A 138 0.75 11.95 -7.11
C PRO A 138 1.43 12.72 -8.26
N GLY A 139 1.11 14.02 -8.42
CA GLY A 139 1.74 14.90 -9.40
C GLY A 139 3.07 15.50 -8.96
N GLU A 140 3.31 15.64 -7.64
CA GLU A 140 4.56 16.14 -7.08
C GLU A 140 5.65 15.06 -7.15
N ALA A 141 5.25 13.80 -6.99
CA ALA A 141 6.11 12.64 -7.16
C ALA A 141 6.67 12.48 -8.59
N ALA A 142 6.25 13.34 -9.54
CA ALA A 142 6.81 13.39 -10.90
C ALA A 142 8.30 13.77 -10.96
N LEU A 143 8.92 14.10 -9.82
CA LEU A 143 10.36 14.32 -9.70
C LEU A 143 11.10 13.22 -8.90
N PHE A 144 10.37 12.31 -8.23
CA PHE A 144 10.97 11.41 -7.23
C PHE A 144 10.60 9.93 -7.32
N PHE A 145 9.52 9.63 -8.08
CA PHE A 145 9.15 8.37 -8.70
C PHE A 145 9.26 7.10 -7.82
N ALA A 146 8.08 6.57 -7.48
CA ALA A 146 7.84 5.30 -6.80
C ALA A 146 8.62 4.10 -7.37
#